data_AF-A0A957I825-F1
#
_entry.id   AF-A0A957I825-F1
#
_cell.length_a   1.000
_cell.length_b   1.000
_cell.length_c   1.000
_cell.angle_alpha   90.00
_cell.angle_beta   90.00
_cell.angle_gamma   90.00
#
_symmetry.space_group_name_H-M   'P 1'
#
loop_
_entity.id
_entity.type
_entity.pdbx_description
1 polymer ?
#
loop_
_entity_poly.entity_id
_entity_poly.type
_entity_poly.pdbx_seq_one_letter_code
_entity_poly.pdbx_strand_id
1 'polypeptide(L)'
;MRTTADLPDATNQARIIQELRRQKELRFSLGVNASYVILMAVLVLAFSGVEFTVLGIEFSTVSLDWDFIWERVPFIFGGVGLTILLSVLSISLASVLALLGALGRLSKSPPAYALATFYISL
;
A
#
# COMPACT_ATOMS: atom_id res chain seq x y z
N MET A 1 -54.96 -14.52 3.02
CA MET A 1 -54.41 -14.29 1.66
C MET A 1 -53.59 -13.01 1.68
N ARG A 2 -52.27 -13.10 1.85
CA ARG A 2 -51.37 -11.95 1.70
C ARG A 2 -51.00 -11.85 0.21
N THR A 3 -51.57 -10.84 -0.43
CA THR A 3 -51.37 -10.47 -1.83
C THR A 3 -49.88 -10.19 -2.08
N THR A 4 -49.31 -10.85 -3.09
CA THR A 4 -47.93 -10.71 -3.57
C THR A 4 -47.64 -9.37 -4.26
N ALA A 5 -48.53 -8.37 -4.12
CA ALA A 5 -48.40 -7.04 -4.73
C ALA A 5 -47.63 -6.01 -3.88
N ASP A 6 -47.09 -6.42 -2.73
CA ASP A 6 -46.23 -5.58 -1.88
C ASP A 6 -44.72 -5.88 -2.07
N LEU A 7 -44.37 -6.60 -3.14
CA LEU A 7 -42.97 -6.78 -3.53
C LEU A 7 -42.57 -5.64 -4.46
N PRO A 8 -41.76 -4.66 -4.00
CA PRO A 8 -41.24 -3.62 -4.87
C PRO A 8 -40.57 -4.22 -6.10
N ASP A 9 -40.99 -3.79 -7.29
CA ASP A 9 -40.50 -4.24 -8.59
C ASP A 9 -38.96 -4.26 -8.59
N ALA A 10 -38.39 -5.46 -8.75
CA ALA A 10 -36.96 -5.70 -8.74
C ALA A 10 -36.21 -4.82 -9.77
N THR A 11 -36.89 -4.45 -10.87
CA THR A 11 -36.38 -3.54 -11.90
C THR A 11 -36.25 -2.12 -11.37
N ASN A 12 -37.22 -1.65 -10.60
CA ASN A 12 -37.23 -0.32 -10.01
C ASN A 12 -36.19 -0.22 -8.88
N GLN A 13 -36.06 -1.26 -8.05
CA GLN A 13 -34.99 -1.34 -7.05
C GLN A 13 -33.59 -1.38 -7.67
N ALA A 14 -33.41 -2.14 -8.76
CA ALA A 14 -32.15 -2.19 -9.48
C ALA A 14 -31.76 -0.81 -10.04
N ARG A 15 -32.73 -0.05 -10.58
CA ARG A 15 -32.50 1.33 -11.05
C ARG A 15 -32.11 2.28 -9.92
N ILE A 16 -32.82 2.25 -8.79
CA ILE A 16 -32.49 3.08 -7.61
C ILE A 16 -31.07 2.77 -7.12
N ILE A 17 -30.67 1.49 -7.08
CA ILE A 17 -29.32 1.08 -6.67
C ILE A 17 -28.26 1.53 -7.68
N GLN A 18 -28.55 1.46 -8.98
CA GLN A 18 -27.66 1.96 -10.03
C GLN A 18 -27.45 3.47 -9.96
N GLU A 19 -28.51 4.25 -9.73
CA GLU A 19 -28.46 5.70 -9.57
C GLU A 19 -27.63 6.10 -8.34
N LEU A 20 -27.82 5.39 -7.22
CA LEU A 20 -27.06 5.59 -5.98
C LEU A 20 -25.58 5.22 -6.14
N ARG A 21 -25.25 4.17 -6.92
CA ARG A 21 -23.85 3.83 -7.24
C ARG A 21 -23.18 4.92 -8.06
N ARG A 22 -23.84 5.42 -9.10
CA ARG A 22 -23.30 6.43 -10.01
C ARG A 22 -22.94 7.73 -9.26
N GLN A 23 -23.77 8.16 -8.30
CA GLN A 23 -23.43 9.32 -7.47
C GLN A 23 -22.27 9.05 -6.49
N LYS A 24 -22.20 7.84 -5.91
CA LYS A 24 -21.10 7.46 -5.03
C LYS A 24 -19.77 7.37 -5.77
N GLU A 25 -19.75 6.84 -6.99
CA GLU A 25 -18.54 6.75 -7.83
C GLU A 25 -17.95 8.13 -8.15
N LEU A 26 -18.80 9.12 -8.49
CA LEU A 26 -18.35 10.48 -8.74
C LEU A 26 -17.79 11.14 -7.49
N ARG A 27 -18.46 11.02 -6.35
CA ARG A 27 -17.97 11.58 -5.07
C ARG A 27 -16.69 10.88 -4.60
N PHE A 28 -16.57 9.58 -4.86
CA PHE A 28 -15.39 8.80 -4.54
C PHE A 28 -14.19 9.22 -5.37
N SER A 29 -14.34 9.35 -6.70
CA SER A 29 -13.24 9.79 -7.57
C SER A 29 -12.82 11.24 -7.30
N LEU A 30 -13.78 12.13 -7.03
CA LEU A 30 -13.51 13.50 -6.56
C LEU A 30 -12.74 13.52 -5.24
N GLY A 31 -13.12 12.66 -4.28
CA GLY A 31 -12.42 12.54 -3.00
C GLY A 31 -10.98 12.05 -3.17
N VAL A 32 -10.76 11.06 -4.04
CA VAL A 32 -9.42 10.54 -4.35
C VAL A 32 -8.56 11.61 -5.02
N ASN A 33 -9.07 12.29 -6.04
CA ASN A 33 -8.32 13.36 -6.71
C ASN A 33 -8.02 14.52 -5.77
N ALA A 34 -8.98 14.92 -4.93
CA ALA A 34 -8.73 15.93 -3.89
C ALA A 34 -7.63 15.48 -2.93
N SER A 35 -7.62 14.21 -2.51
CA SER A 35 -6.58 13.68 -1.63
C SER A 35 -5.19 13.73 -2.28
N TYR A 36 -5.07 13.40 -3.57
CA TYR A 36 -3.81 13.52 -4.30
C TYR A 36 -3.35 14.98 -4.42
N VAL A 37 -4.27 15.91 -4.71
CA VAL A 37 -3.94 17.34 -4.79
C VAL A 37 -3.47 17.86 -3.43
N ILE A 38 -4.14 17.49 -2.33
CA ILE A 38 -3.74 17.88 -0.98
C ILE A 38 -2.36 17.31 -0.65
N LEU A 39 -2.14 16.02 -0.90
CA LEU A 39 -0.85 15.38 -0.63
C LEU A 39 0.28 16.03 -1.45
N MET A 40 0.01 16.35 -2.71
CA MET A 40 0.97 17.03 -3.58
C MET A 40 1.26 18.46 -3.10
N ALA A 41 0.23 19.21 -2.67
CA ALA A 41 0.41 20.54 -2.09
C ALA A 41 1.26 20.50 -0.81
N VAL A 42 1.02 19.50 0.05
CA VAL A 42 1.81 19.28 1.28
C VAL A 42 3.26 18.97 0.94
N LEU A 43 3.53 18.07 -0.03
CA LEU A 43 4.88 17.76 -0.48
C LEU A 43 5.58 19.00 -1.03
N VAL A 44 4.94 19.73 -1.95
CA VAL A 44 5.51 20.94 -2.54
C VAL A 44 5.85 21.95 -1.46
N LEU A 45 4.94 22.18 -0.50
CA LEU A 45 5.17 23.10 0.61
C LEU A 45 6.33 22.63 1.52
N ALA A 46 6.38 21.33 1.85
CA ALA A 46 7.43 20.76 2.70
C ALA A 46 8.84 20.85 2.09
N PHE A 47 8.93 20.82 0.75
CA PHE A 47 10.19 20.89 -0.01
C PHE A 47 10.41 22.24 -0.71
N SER A 48 9.62 23.27 -0.37
CA SER A 48 9.70 24.57 -1.05
C SER A 48 10.88 25.44 -0.59
N GLY A 49 11.52 25.14 0.55
CA GLY A 49 12.55 25.98 1.15
C GLY A 49 12.07 27.34 1.67
N VAL A 50 10.76 27.52 1.85
CA VAL A 50 10.13 28.71 2.44
C VAL A 50 10.13 28.59 3.96
N GLU A 51 10.43 29.69 4.64
CA GLU A 51 10.32 29.82 6.09
C GLU A 51 9.06 30.63 6.43
N PHE A 52 8.23 30.12 7.33
CA PHE A 52 7.02 30.82 7.74
C PHE A 52 6.74 30.63 9.24
N THR A 53 6.28 31.68 9.88
CA THR A 53 5.97 31.69 11.31
C THR A 53 4.47 31.55 11.51
N VAL A 54 4.02 30.51 12.22
CA VAL A 54 2.60 30.31 12.58
C VAL A 54 2.48 30.24 14.07
N LEU A 55 1.64 31.10 14.66
CA LEU A 55 1.36 31.11 16.10
C LEU A 55 2.63 31.21 16.98
N GLY A 56 3.67 31.88 16.50
CA GLY A 56 4.94 32.04 17.22
C GLY A 56 5.89 30.84 17.11
N ILE A 57 5.57 29.83 16.29
CA ILE A 57 6.45 28.71 15.96
C ILE A 57 7.03 28.95 14.57
N GLU A 58 8.36 28.90 14.47
CA GLU A 58 9.09 29.00 13.21
C GLU A 58 9.11 27.65 12.50
N PHE A 59 8.53 27.58 11.30
CA PHE A 59 8.59 26.42 10.44
C PHE A 59 9.55 26.72 9.29
N SER A 60 10.65 25.96 9.25
CA SER A 60 11.58 25.94 8.12
C SER A 60 11.28 24.73 7.26
N THR A 61 11.01 24.94 5.98
CA THR A 61 10.80 23.87 5.00
C THR A 61 12.12 23.52 4.33
N VAL A 62 12.23 22.32 3.76
CA VAL A 62 13.50 21.83 3.21
C VAL A 62 13.74 22.49 1.85
N SER A 63 14.85 23.21 1.69
CA SER A 63 15.29 23.70 0.38
C SER A 63 15.96 22.57 -0.40
N LEU A 64 15.42 22.23 -1.57
CA LEU A 64 16.04 21.26 -2.48
C LEU A 64 17.21 21.92 -3.23
N ASP A 65 18.42 21.46 -2.96
CA ASP A 65 19.61 21.80 -3.74
C ASP A 65 19.73 20.85 -4.94
N TRP A 66 19.46 21.38 -6.13
CA TRP A 66 19.49 20.61 -7.37
C TRP A 66 20.90 20.15 -7.77
N ASP A 67 21.93 20.93 -7.43
CA ASP A 67 23.33 20.58 -7.73
C ASP A 67 23.78 19.43 -6.81
N PHE A 68 23.41 19.50 -5.52
CA PHE A 68 23.65 18.41 -4.58
C PHE A 68 22.95 17.11 -4.99
N ILE A 69 21.69 17.18 -5.45
CA ILE A 69 20.95 16.01 -5.91
C ILE A 69 21.70 15.36 -7.08
N TRP A 70 22.07 16.13 -8.10
CA TRP A 70 22.79 15.59 -9.27
C TRP A 70 24.13 14.96 -8.94
N GLU A 71 24.88 15.55 -8.02
CA GLU A 71 26.16 14.99 -7.58
C GLU A 71 25.99 13.68 -6.79
N ARG A 72 24.88 13.55 -6.03
CA ARG A 72 24.59 12.38 -5.17
C ARG A 72 23.74 11.31 -5.85
N VAL A 73 23.13 11.59 -6.99
CA VAL A 73 22.39 10.62 -7.82
C VAL A 73 23.17 9.31 -7.98
N PRO A 74 24.43 9.27 -8.45
CA PRO A 74 25.15 7.99 -8.61
C PRO A 74 25.34 7.23 -7.29
N PHE A 75 25.48 7.93 -6.16
CA PHE A 75 25.55 7.31 -4.84
C PHE A 75 24.21 6.68 -4.43
N ILE A 76 23.09 7.35 -4.66
CA ILE A 76 21.73 6.83 -4.40
C ILE A 76 21.46 5.59 -5.26
N PHE A 77 21.81 5.66 -6.56
CA PHE A 77 21.67 4.52 -7.48
C PHE A 77 22.56 3.33 -7.10
N GLY A 78 23.70 3.56 -6.44
CA GLY A 78 24.52 2.48 -5.86
C GLY A 78 23.74 1.59 -4.88
N GLY A 79 22.76 2.14 -4.17
CA GLY A 79 21.89 1.38 -3.25
C GLY A 79 20.92 0.42 -3.94
N VAL A 80 20.63 0.63 -5.24
CA VAL A 80 19.71 -0.22 -6.00
C VAL A 80 20.24 -1.65 -6.09
N GLY A 81 21.54 -1.81 -6.37
CA GLY A 81 22.17 -3.12 -6.44
C GLY A 81 22.09 -3.88 -5.11
N LEU A 82 22.30 -3.18 -4.00
CA LEU A 82 22.15 -3.77 -2.65
C LEU A 82 20.71 -4.19 -2.37
N THR A 83 19.73 -3.37 -2.74
CA THR A 83 18.31 -3.69 -2.55
C THR A 83 17.90 -4.93 -3.33
N ILE A 84 18.34 -5.03 -4.58
CA ILE A 84 18.10 -6.20 -5.44
C ILE A 84 18.78 -7.43 -4.83
N LEU A 85 20.06 -7.33 -4.45
CA LEU A 85 20.80 -8.45 -3.87
C LEU A 85 20.16 -8.94 -2.57
N LEU A 86 19.82 -8.04 -1.65
CA LEU A 86 19.13 -8.38 -0.41
C LEU A 86 17.77 -9.03 -0.67
N SER A 87 16.99 -8.51 -1.62
CA SER A 87 15.70 -9.08 -1.99
C SER A 87 15.85 -10.49 -2.54
N VAL A 88 16.81 -10.71 -3.46
CA VAL A 88 17.07 -12.03 -4.05
C VAL A 88 17.54 -13.02 -2.98
N LEU A 89 18.46 -12.62 -2.10
CA LEU A 89 18.91 -13.47 -1.00
C LEU A 89 17.77 -13.83 -0.05
N SER A 90 16.93 -12.85 0.31
CA SER A 90 15.78 -13.05 1.18
C SER A 90 14.76 -14.02 0.58
N ILE A 91 14.38 -13.81 -0.68
CA ILE A 91 13.43 -14.70 -1.39
C ILE A 91 14.01 -16.10 -1.53
N SER A 92 15.30 -16.23 -1.86
CA SER A 92 15.96 -17.53 -2.00
C SER A 92 15.97 -18.29 -0.69
N LEU A 93 16.35 -17.62 0.40
CA LEU A 93 16.35 -18.21 1.74
C LEU A 93 14.94 -18.61 2.17
N ALA A 94 13.96 -17.72 2.00
CA ALA A 94 12.55 -18.00 2.30
C ALA A 94 12.02 -19.20 1.50
N SER A 95 12.39 -19.29 0.23
CA SER A 95 12.01 -20.42 -0.64
C SER A 95 12.60 -21.74 -0.15
N VAL A 96 13.88 -21.76 0.23
CA VAL A 96 14.53 -22.95 0.80
C VAL A 96 13.84 -23.37 2.10
N LEU A 97 13.56 -22.44 3.01
CA LEU A 97 12.86 -22.73 4.26
C LEU A 97 11.44 -23.24 4.02
N ALA A 98 10.72 -22.67 3.05
CA ALA A 98 9.39 -23.12 2.65
C ALA A 98 9.43 -24.54 2.08
N LEU A 99 10.42 -24.86 1.24
CA LEU A 99 10.62 -26.21 0.71
C LEU A 99 10.95 -27.21 1.81
N LEU A 100 11.84 -26.85 2.74
CA LEU A 100 12.18 -27.71 3.88
C LEU A 100 10.98 -27.98 4.78
N GLY A 101 10.15 -26.98 5.07
CA GLY A 101 8.94 -27.21 5.85
C GLY A 101 7.86 -27.97 5.07
N ALA A 102 7.73 -27.78 3.76
CA ALA A 102 6.84 -28.59 2.93
C ALA A 102 7.26 -30.07 2.89
N LEU A 103 8.57 -30.35 2.76
CA LEU A 103 9.14 -31.69 2.84
C LEU A 103 9.03 -32.28 4.25
N GLY A 104 9.25 -31.47 5.29
CA GLY A 104 9.06 -31.87 6.69
C GLY A 104 7.62 -32.29 6.99
N ARG A 105 6.64 -31.59 6.41
CA ARG A 105 5.21 -31.96 6.49
C ARG A 105 4.88 -33.28 5.78
N LEU A 106 5.68 -33.71 4.81
CA LEU A 106 5.52 -35.01 4.12
C LEU A 106 6.33 -36.14 4.78
N SER A 107 7.23 -35.81 5.70
CA SER A 107 8.04 -36.80 6.40
C SER A 107 7.23 -37.60 7.41
N LYS A 108 7.46 -38.92 7.43
CA LYS A 108 6.83 -39.88 8.36
C LYS A 108 7.39 -39.79 9.79
N SER A 109 8.43 -38.98 10.02
CA SER A 109 9.06 -38.79 11.33
C SER A 109 8.38 -37.66 12.14
N PRO A 110 7.81 -37.95 13.34
CA PRO A 110 7.07 -36.98 14.16
C PRO A 110 7.80 -35.67 14.50
N PRO A 111 9.13 -35.64 14.79
CA PRO A 111 9.83 -34.41 15.13
C PRO A 111 9.99 -33.45 13.96
N ALA A 112 10.23 -33.98 12.74
CA ALA A 112 10.39 -33.16 11.54
C ALA A 112 9.06 -32.54 11.10
N TYR A 113 7.96 -33.27 11.26
CA TYR A 113 6.61 -32.79 11.00
C TYR A 113 6.19 -31.67 11.98
N ALA A 114 6.49 -31.84 13.28
CA ALA A 114 6.16 -30.86 14.31
C ALA A 114 6.95 -29.55 14.13
N LEU A 115 8.26 -29.62 13.88
CA LEU A 115 9.10 -28.43 13.65
C LEU A 115 8.70 -27.66 12.38
N ALA A 116 8.38 -28.37 11.30
CA ALA A 116 7.92 -27.76 10.05
C ALA A 116 6.56 -27.06 10.19
N THR A 117 5.64 -27.64 10.95
CA THR A 117 4.29 -27.08 11.15
C THR A 117 4.30 -25.87 12.08
N PHE A 118 5.09 -25.91 13.16
CA PHE A 118 5.20 -24.79 14.11
C PHE A 118 5.87 -23.54 13.53
N TYR A 119 6.87 -23.69 12.65
CA TYR A 119 7.60 -22.55 12.08
C TYR A 119 6.88 -21.87 10.90
N ILE A 120 6.02 -22.59 10.15
CA ILE A 120 5.33 -22.06 8.97
C ILE A 120 3.90 -21.56 9.28
N SER A 121 3.26 -22.07 10.34
CA SER A 121 1.85 -21.75 10.65
C SER A 121 1.66 -20.76 11.81
N LEU A 122 2.73 -20.19 12.40
CA LEU A 122 2.65 -19.19 13.47
C LEU A 122 2.92 -17.78 12.96
#